data_AF-A0A067GCC9-F1
#
_entry.id   AF-A0A067GCC9-F1
#
_cell.length_a   1.000
_cell.length_b   1.000
_cell.length_c   1.000
_cell.angle_alpha   90.00
_cell.angle_beta   90.00
_cell.angle_gamma   90.00
#
_symmetry.space_group_name_H-M   'P 1'
#
loop_
_entity.id
_entity.type
_entity.pdbx_description
1 polymer ?
#
loop_
_entity_poly.entity_id
_entity_poly.type
_entity_poly.pdbx_seq_one_letter_code
_entity_poly.pdbx_strand_id
1 'polypeptide(L)'
;MIARTIAKGKKITVLSIDGGGVKGIIPGTILAFLESRLQDLDGPNARIADYFDIVAGTSTGGLIGTMLTAPNKDGRPMYAAKDINNFYFEHCPKIFPQLSRGGNFLRSIISSLSKWVRPMYDGKYIRSLTKEILEDITIKDTLTNLIIPTFDIKRLQPVIFSSNDALQVKKGALKNARLADICVGTSAAPTYLPAHHFVTKDSTTGDTCSFDLIDGGVAANDPVIN
;
A
#
# COMPACT_ATOMS: atom_id res chain seq x y z
N MET A 1 -15.04 11.51 6.19
CA MET A 1 -14.13 12.20 7.13
C MET A 1 -13.05 12.87 6.27
N ILE A 2 -12.72 14.14 6.47
CA ILE A 2 -11.79 14.88 5.59
C ILE A 2 -10.38 14.76 6.19
N ALA A 3 -9.39 14.37 5.38
CA ALA A 3 -7.98 14.37 5.79
C ALA A 3 -7.61 15.73 6.42
N ARG A 4 -6.90 15.71 7.55
CA ARG A 4 -6.56 16.93 8.33
C ARG A 4 -5.83 17.95 7.44
N THR A 5 -6.38 19.16 7.32
CA THR A 5 -5.73 20.27 6.60
C THR A 5 -4.62 20.88 7.46
N ILE A 6 -3.42 21.03 6.90
CA ILE A 6 -2.24 21.56 7.61
C ILE A 6 -2.31 23.09 7.66
N ALA A 7 -2.29 23.67 8.87
CA ALA A 7 -2.28 25.12 9.07
C ALA A 7 -0.89 25.74 8.86
N LYS A 8 -0.85 26.93 8.25
CA LYS A 8 0.39 27.68 7.95
C LYS A 8 1.14 28.05 9.23
N GLY A 9 2.42 27.69 9.32
CA GLY A 9 3.29 27.97 10.49
C GLY A 9 3.40 26.83 11.51
N LYS A 10 2.69 25.71 11.32
CA LYS A 10 2.83 24.50 12.14
C LYS A 10 3.92 23.59 11.57
N LYS A 11 4.68 22.91 12.43
CA LYS A 11 5.58 21.81 12.00
C LYS A 11 4.74 20.71 11.36
N ILE A 12 5.19 20.21 10.21
CA ILE A 12 4.58 19.07 9.51
C ILE A 12 5.34 17.82 9.90
N THR A 13 4.59 16.76 10.24
CA THR A 13 5.14 15.45 10.59
C THR A 13 4.92 14.47 9.45
N VAL A 14 6.00 13.85 8.98
CA VAL A 14 5.98 12.92 7.86
C VAL A 14 6.60 11.59 8.29
N LEU A 15 5.88 10.50 8.06
CA LEU A 15 6.38 9.14 8.16
C LEU A 15 6.57 8.58 6.75
N SER A 16 7.75 8.07 6.44
CA SER A 16 8.03 7.38 5.19
C SER A 16 8.43 5.93 5.46
N ILE A 17 7.90 5.01 4.65
CA ILE A 17 8.13 3.57 4.80
C ILE A 17 8.55 2.97 3.44
N ASP A 18 9.76 2.43 3.40
CA ASP A 18 10.32 1.87 2.18
C ASP A 18 9.66 0.56 1.74
N GLY A 19 9.83 0.25 0.46
CA GLY A 19 9.54 -1.06 -0.11
C GLY A 19 10.53 -2.14 0.36
N GLY A 20 10.14 -3.41 0.24
CA GLY A 20 11.03 -4.51 0.64
C GLY A 20 10.44 -5.92 0.67
N GLY A 21 9.20 -6.10 0.22
CA GLY A 21 8.52 -7.40 0.27
C GLY A 21 8.37 -7.91 1.70
N VAL A 22 8.75 -9.17 1.93
CA VAL A 22 8.68 -9.81 3.26
C VAL A 22 9.50 -9.05 4.33
N LYS A 23 10.48 -8.23 3.93
CA LYS A 23 11.27 -7.39 4.86
C LYS A 23 10.46 -6.28 5.54
N GLY A 24 9.18 -6.10 5.20
CA GLY A 24 8.25 -5.22 5.92
C GLY A 24 8.16 -5.45 7.43
N ILE A 25 8.57 -6.63 7.90
CA ILE A 25 8.72 -6.93 9.34
C ILE A 25 9.73 -6.01 10.05
N ILE A 26 10.72 -5.47 9.33
CA ILE A 26 11.72 -4.56 9.91
C ILE A 26 11.06 -3.22 10.26
N PRO A 27 10.48 -2.45 9.31
CA PRO A 27 9.76 -1.24 9.65
C PRO A 27 8.55 -1.51 10.56
N GLY A 28 7.86 -2.64 10.40
CA GLY A 28 6.77 -3.05 11.30
C GLY A 28 7.22 -3.15 12.77
N THR A 29 8.40 -3.71 13.03
CA THR A 29 8.97 -3.79 14.39
C THR A 29 9.30 -2.41 14.96
N ILE A 30 9.89 -1.52 14.14
CA ILE A 30 10.24 -0.16 14.55
C ILE A 30 8.95 0.64 14.86
N LEU A 31 7.93 0.51 14.02
CA LEU A 31 6.64 1.19 14.20
C LEU A 31 5.90 0.67 15.43
N ALA A 32 5.96 -0.63 15.71
CA ALA A 32 5.40 -1.20 16.93
C ALA A 32 6.05 -0.62 18.19
N PHE A 33 7.38 -0.48 18.19
CA PHE A 33 8.10 0.16 19.29
C PHE A 33 7.74 1.64 19.41
N LEU A 34 7.71 2.38 18.30
CA LEU A 34 7.35 3.80 18.28
C LEU A 34 5.93 4.02 18.83
N GLU A 35 4.95 3.27 18.33
CA GLU A 35 3.56 3.38 18.79
C GLU A 35 3.42 3.03 20.27
N SER A 36 4.16 2.03 20.77
CA SER A 36 4.21 1.73 22.21
C SER A 36 4.73 2.90 23.03
N ARG A 37 5.76 3.63 22.56
CA ARG A 37 6.27 4.81 23.27
C ARG A 37 5.30 5.98 23.26
N LEU A 38 4.55 6.14 22.18
CA LEU A 38 3.47 7.13 22.12
C LEU A 38 2.33 6.76 23.09
N GLN A 39 2.02 5.46 23.20
CA GLN A 39 1.02 4.96 24.16
C GLN A 39 1.45 5.12 25.63
N ASP A 40 2.74 4.96 25.93
CA ASP A 40 3.30 5.24 27.26
C ASP A 40 3.07 6.71 27.68
N LEU A 41 3.08 7.64 26.70
CA LEU A 41 2.96 9.08 26.94
C LEU A 41 1.51 9.56 26.97
N ASP A 42 0.70 9.16 25.98
CA ASP A 42 -0.63 9.73 25.72
C ASP A 42 -1.77 8.72 25.90
N GLY A 43 -1.46 7.49 26.31
CA GLY A 43 -2.41 6.45 26.65
C GLY A 43 -2.62 5.36 25.58
N PRO A 44 -3.30 4.24 25.94
CA PRO A 44 -3.32 3.01 25.14
C PRO A 44 -4.03 3.13 23.78
N ASN A 45 -4.81 4.20 23.59
CA ASN A 45 -5.56 4.45 22.36
C ASN A 45 -4.76 5.25 21.32
N ALA A 46 -3.58 5.77 21.67
CA ALA A 46 -2.69 6.46 20.75
C ALA A 46 -2.27 5.55 19.58
N ARG A 47 -2.29 6.09 18.37
CA ARG A 47 -1.91 5.40 17.12
C ARG A 47 -1.02 6.28 16.27
N ILE A 48 -0.21 5.67 15.41
CA ILE A 48 0.67 6.39 14.47
C ILE A 48 -0.07 7.50 13.69
N ALA A 49 -1.29 7.23 13.20
CA ALA A 49 -2.09 8.20 12.45
C ALA A 49 -2.52 9.45 13.24
N ASP A 50 -2.42 9.44 14.58
CA ASP A 50 -2.75 10.61 15.40
C ASP A 50 -1.64 11.68 15.37
N TYR A 51 -0.40 11.24 15.13
CA TYR A 51 0.81 12.06 15.26
C TYR A 51 1.42 12.47 13.94
N PHE A 52 1.18 11.71 12.86
CA PHE A 52 1.74 11.99 11.54
C PHE A 52 0.69 12.61 10.62
N ASP A 53 0.98 13.83 10.15
CA ASP A 53 0.15 14.55 9.17
C ASP A 53 0.21 13.90 7.78
N ILE A 54 1.31 13.21 7.48
CA ILE A 54 1.54 12.51 6.21
C ILE A 54 2.17 11.15 6.49
N VAL A 55 1.64 10.11 5.83
CA VAL A 55 2.25 8.77 5.77
C VAL A 55 2.50 8.44 4.31
N ALA A 56 3.76 8.21 3.95
CA ALA A 56 4.17 7.80 2.62
C ALA A 56 4.70 6.37 2.66
N GLY A 57 4.39 5.57 1.63
CA GLY A 57 4.91 4.22 1.56
C GLY A 57 4.89 3.60 0.17
N THR A 58 5.99 2.97 -0.21
CA THR A 58 6.13 2.24 -1.48
C THR A 58 5.97 0.75 -1.25
N SER A 59 5.21 0.06 -2.11
CA SER A 59 5.08 -1.40 -2.07
C SER A 59 4.58 -1.88 -0.70
N THR A 60 5.34 -2.75 -0.05
CA THR A 60 5.17 -3.15 1.35
C THR A 60 4.97 -1.97 2.30
N GLY A 61 5.72 -0.87 2.14
CA GLY A 61 5.52 0.34 2.93
C GLY A 61 4.16 1.00 2.65
N GLY A 62 3.66 0.93 1.43
CA GLY A 62 2.31 1.40 1.06
C GLY A 62 1.20 0.53 1.67
N LEU A 63 1.41 -0.79 1.76
CA LEU A 63 0.52 -1.69 2.51
C LEU A 63 0.50 -1.33 3.99
N ILE A 64 1.67 -1.16 4.62
CA ILE A 64 1.78 -0.77 6.03
C ILE A 64 1.14 0.60 6.27
N GLY A 65 1.42 1.58 5.42
CA GLY A 65 0.79 2.90 5.47
C GLY A 65 -0.73 2.81 5.37
N THR A 66 -1.25 1.95 4.51
CA THR A 66 -2.69 1.68 4.41
C THR A 66 -3.24 1.07 5.69
N MET A 67 -2.59 0.04 6.26
CA MET A 67 -3.03 -0.59 7.51
C MET A 67 -3.09 0.39 8.68
N LEU A 68 -2.17 1.35 8.74
CA LEU A 68 -2.08 2.37 9.79
C LEU A 68 -3.01 3.56 9.58
N THR A 69 -3.60 3.74 8.40
CA THR A 69 -4.35 4.97 8.07
C THR A 69 -5.76 4.71 7.53
N ALA A 70 -6.07 3.50 7.04
CA ALA A 70 -7.43 3.13 6.65
C ALA A 70 -8.31 3.06 7.91
N PRO A 71 -9.51 3.67 7.88
CA PRO A 71 -10.42 3.66 9.03
C PRO A 71 -11.10 2.30 9.17
N ASN A 72 -11.30 1.86 10.42
CA ASN A 72 -12.28 0.85 10.79
C ASN A 72 -13.66 1.49 11.01
N LYS A 73 -14.64 0.68 11.45
CA LYS A 73 -16.02 1.13 11.71
C LYS A 73 -16.14 2.21 12.78
N ASP A 74 -15.17 2.29 13.70
CA ASP A 74 -15.10 3.28 14.77
C ASP A 74 -14.33 4.55 14.38
N GLY A 75 -13.89 4.66 13.12
CA GLY A 75 -13.08 5.80 12.65
C GLY A 75 -11.66 5.83 13.22
N ARG A 76 -11.13 4.67 13.65
CA ARG A 76 -9.74 4.48 14.10
C ARG A 76 -8.95 3.65 13.09
N PRO A 77 -7.61 3.67 13.12
CA PRO A 77 -6.81 2.83 12.24
C PRO A 77 -7.21 1.37 12.33
N MET A 78 -7.30 0.70 11.18
CA MET A 78 -7.67 -0.71 11.08
C MET A 78 -6.72 -1.63 11.85
N TYR A 79 -5.43 -1.29 11.88
CA TYR A 79 -4.41 -2.02 12.62
C TYR A 79 -3.66 -1.12 13.60
N ALA A 80 -3.30 -1.68 14.75
CA ALA A 80 -2.23 -1.12 15.58
C ALA A 80 -0.88 -1.54 15.00
N ALA A 81 0.17 -0.75 15.25
CA ALA A 81 1.49 -1.02 14.66
C ALA A 81 2.07 -2.38 15.09
N LYS A 82 1.75 -2.83 16.30
CA LYS A 82 2.15 -4.16 16.83
C LYS A 82 1.58 -5.35 16.03
N ASP A 83 0.45 -5.14 15.33
CA ASP A 83 -0.25 -6.22 14.61
C ASP A 83 0.29 -6.41 13.19
N ILE A 84 1.10 -5.47 12.69
CA ILE A 84 1.70 -5.51 11.35
C ILE A 84 2.53 -6.79 11.18
N ASN A 85 3.43 -7.10 12.11
CA ASN A 85 4.30 -8.26 11.96
C ASN A 85 3.51 -9.57 11.92
N ASN A 86 2.45 -9.69 12.74
CA ASN A 86 1.57 -10.86 12.75
C ASN A 86 0.87 -11.03 11.40
N PHE A 87 0.39 -9.94 10.81
CA PHE A 87 -0.17 -9.94 9.46
C PHE A 87 0.84 -10.47 8.44
N TYR A 88 2.09 -10.00 8.48
CA TYR A 88 3.13 -10.50 7.56
C TYR A 88 3.44 -11.98 7.80
N PHE A 89 3.55 -12.44 9.06
CA PHE A 89 3.79 -13.85 9.35
C PHE A 89 2.67 -14.76 8.85
N GLU A 90 1.42 -14.31 8.95
CA GLU A 90 0.28 -15.10 8.50
C GLU A 90 0.14 -15.13 6.97
N HIS A 91 0.27 -13.97 6.32
CA HIS A 91 -0.12 -13.82 4.93
C HIS A 91 1.05 -13.96 3.95
N CYS A 92 2.29 -13.62 4.32
CA CYS A 92 3.43 -13.74 3.39
C CYS A 92 3.64 -15.15 2.85
N PRO A 93 3.53 -16.25 3.63
CA PRO A 93 3.64 -17.60 3.09
C PRO A 93 2.56 -17.95 2.06
N LYS A 94 1.38 -17.32 2.16
CA LYS A 94 0.24 -17.53 1.24
C LYS A 94 0.38 -16.65 -0.01
N ILE A 95 0.94 -15.44 0.12
CA ILE A 95 1.28 -14.54 -1.00
C ILE A 95 2.47 -15.08 -1.80
N PHE A 96 3.48 -15.60 -1.10
CA PHE A 96 4.74 -16.09 -1.64
C PHE A 96 4.98 -17.56 -1.26
N PRO A 97 4.14 -18.51 -1.73
CA PRO A 97 4.28 -19.92 -1.40
C PRO A 97 5.67 -20.44 -1.80
N GLN A 98 6.38 -21.02 -0.83
CA GLN A 98 7.64 -21.69 -1.11
C GLN A 98 7.36 -23.03 -1.79
N LEU A 99 7.95 -23.26 -2.96
CA LEU A 99 7.98 -24.59 -3.58
C LEU A 99 8.77 -25.52 -2.65
N SER A 100 8.10 -26.54 -2.10
CA SER A 100 8.64 -27.46 -1.10
C SER A 100 10.01 -28.03 -1.48
N ARG A 101 10.87 -28.20 -0.46
CA ARG A 101 12.26 -28.72 -0.50
C ARG A 101 12.49 -30.07 -1.22
N GLY A 102 11.45 -30.74 -1.72
CA GLY A 102 11.54 -31.99 -2.50
C GLY A 102 11.44 -31.81 -4.03
N GLY A 103 11.21 -30.59 -4.53
CA GLY A 103 10.89 -30.31 -5.94
C GLY A 103 12.06 -29.92 -6.85
N ASN A 104 13.27 -30.45 -6.64
CA ASN A 104 14.45 -30.09 -7.45
C ASN A 104 14.22 -30.26 -8.98
N PHE A 105 13.38 -31.21 -9.37
CA PHE A 105 13.01 -31.46 -10.77
C PHE A 105 12.08 -30.37 -11.35
N LEU A 106 11.06 -29.94 -10.59
CA LEU A 106 10.12 -28.92 -11.02
C LEU A 106 10.79 -27.53 -11.12
N ARG A 107 11.75 -27.25 -10.23
CA ARG A 107 12.51 -25.99 -10.22
C ARG A 107 13.39 -25.84 -11.47
N SER A 108 13.98 -26.93 -11.98
CA SER A 108 14.78 -26.94 -13.21
C SER A 108 13.92 -26.66 -14.46
N ILE A 109 12.77 -27.32 -14.56
CA ILE A 109 11.83 -27.16 -15.69
C ILE A 109 11.20 -25.76 -15.69
N ILE A 110 10.77 -25.27 -14.53
CA ILE A 110 10.22 -23.91 -14.40
C ILE A 110 11.31 -22.88 -14.73
N SER A 111 12.55 -23.02 -14.23
CA SER A 111 13.63 -22.05 -14.50
C SER A 111 14.02 -21.91 -15.98
N SER A 112 13.76 -22.94 -16.78
CA SER A 112 14.09 -22.96 -18.22
C SER A 112 12.97 -22.34 -19.07
N LEU A 113 11.71 -22.39 -18.62
CA LEU A 113 10.55 -21.81 -19.32
C LEU A 113 10.07 -20.46 -18.73
N SER A 114 10.36 -20.18 -17.47
CA SER A 114 9.84 -19.01 -16.74
C SER A 114 10.54 -17.70 -17.07
N LYS A 115 11.66 -17.73 -17.80
CA LYS A 115 12.39 -16.51 -18.19
C LYS A 115 11.61 -15.65 -19.19
N TRP A 116 10.52 -16.14 -19.79
CA TRP A 116 9.85 -15.43 -20.90
C TRP A 116 8.33 -15.26 -20.83
N VAL A 117 7.56 -15.87 -19.90
CA VAL A 117 6.08 -15.89 -20.09
C VAL A 117 5.20 -15.61 -18.84
N ARG A 118 5.64 -15.81 -17.58
CA ARG A 118 4.73 -15.64 -16.42
C ARG A 118 5.41 -15.12 -15.14
N PRO A 119 4.75 -14.23 -14.35
CA PRO A 119 5.22 -13.85 -13.01
C PRO A 119 5.36 -15.07 -12.08
N MET A 120 6.26 -14.99 -11.10
CA MET A 120 6.51 -16.08 -10.14
C MET A 120 5.28 -16.42 -9.28
N TYR A 121 4.40 -15.45 -9.04
CA TYR A 121 3.20 -15.59 -8.23
C TYR A 121 1.97 -15.08 -8.99
N ASP A 122 0.81 -15.74 -8.85
CA ASP A 122 -0.40 -15.40 -9.61
C ASP A 122 -1.14 -14.14 -9.11
N GLY A 123 -0.78 -13.66 -7.92
CA GLY A 123 -1.38 -12.50 -7.27
C GLY A 123 -2.85 -12.66 -6.90
N LYS A 124 -3.43 -13.87 -6.96
CA LYS A 124 -4.84 -14.08 -6.61
C LYS A 124 -5.08 -13.85 -5.12
N TYR A 125 -4.18 -14.37 -4.28
CA TYR A 125 -4.32 -14.29 -2.83
C TYR A 125 -4.22 -12.85 -2.31
N ILE A 126 -3.26 -12.05 -2.79
CA ILE A 126 -3.15 -10.64 -2.38
C ILE A 126 -4.36 -9.81 -2.84
N ARG A 127 -4.91 -10.10 -4.02
CA ARG A 127 -6.12 -9.45 -4.53
C ARG A 127 -7.36 -9.79 -3.71
N SER A 128 -7.54 -11.06 -3.35
CA SER A 128 -8.66 -11.45 -2.49
C SER A 128 -8.52 -10.87 -1.09
N LEU A 129 -7.32 -10.95 -0.51
CA LEU A 129 -7.03 -10.46 0.84
C LEU A 129 -7.26 -8.94 0.97
N THR A 130 -6.70 -8.16 0.05
CA THR A 130 -6.88 -6.69 0.06
C THR A 130 -8.34 -6.29 -0.16
N LYS A 131 -9.07 -6.98 -1.04
CA LYS A 131 -10.50 -6.75 -1.26
C LYS A 131 -11.34 -7.10 -0.03
N GLU A 132 -11.03 -8.19 0.66
CA GLU A 132 -11.73 -8.63 1.87
C GLU A 132 -11.52 -7.65 3.02
N ILE A 133 -10.29 -7.17 3.21
CA ILE A 133 -9.94 -6.29 4.33
C ILE A 133 -10.39 -4.84 4.10
N LEU A 134 -10.17 -4.32 2.89
CA LEU A 134 -10.36 -2.89 2.59
C LEU A 134 -11.72 -2.60 1.95
N GLU A 135 -12.47 -3.63 1.55
CA GLU A 135 -13.81 -3.52 0.97
C GLU A 135 -13.89 -2.44 -0.13
N ASP A 136 -14.71 -1.41 0.09
CA ASP A 136 -14.92 -0.28 -0.81
C ASP A 136 -14.19 1.01 -0.35
N ILE A 137 -13.33 0.93 0.67
CA ILE A 137 -12.60 2.09 1.21
C ILE A 137 -11.69 2.67 0.10
N THR A 138 -11.78 3.99 -0.09
CA THR A 138 -10.97 4.72 -1.07
C THR A 138 -9.90 5.56 -0.39
N ILE A 139 -8.90 6.01 -1.16
CA ILE A 139 -7.78 6.77 -0.58
C ILE A 139 -8.19 8.07 0.10
N LYS A 140 -9.29 8.72 -0.31
CA LYS A 140 -9.80 9.92 0.40
C LYS A 140 -10.33 9.61 1.80
N ASP A 141 -10.64 8.35 2.10
CA ASP A 141 -11.26 7.94 3.36
C ASP A 141 -10.21 7.71 4.46
N THR A 142 -8.91 7.78 4.13
CA THR A 142 -7.82 7.60 5.10
C THR A 142 -7.81 8.69 6.17
N LEU A 143 -7.41 8.32 7.38
CA LEU A 143 -7.43 9.17 8.57
C LEU A 143 -6.40 10.31 8.54
N THR A 144 -5.33 10.13 7.77
CA THR A 144 -4.29 11.12 7.50
C THR A 144 -3.94 11.11 6.01
N ASN A 145 -3.09 12.03 5.55
CA ASN A 145 -2.69 12.07 4.15
C ASN A 145 -1.78 10.89 3.81
N LEU A 146 -2.31 9.91 3.09
CA LEU A 146 -1.58 8.74 2.63
C LEU A 146 -1.03 8.99 1.23
N ILE A 147 0.26 8.71 1.02
CA ILE A 147 0.92 8.83 -0.28
C ILE A 147 1.47 7.45 -0.68
N ILE A 148 1.01 6.92 -1.81
CA ILE A 148 1.46 5.64 -2.36
C ILE A 148 1.87 5.83 -3.82
N PRO A 149 3.16 5.68 -4.16
CA PRO A 149 3.62 5.67 -5.54
C PRO A 149 3.37 4.30 -6.19
N THR A 150 3.12 4.34 -7.49
CA THR A 150 3.00 3.21 -8.42
C THR A 150 3.59 3.63 -9.77
N PHE A 151 3.75 2.69 -10.71
CA PHE A 151 4.16 3.00 -12.08
C PHE A 151 3.14 2.46 -13.08
N ASP A 152 2.67 3.30 -14.02
CA ASP A 152 1.73 2.88 -15.06
C ASP A 152 2.49 2.44 -16.32
N ILE A 153 2.34 1.17 -16.69
CA ILE A 153 3.09 0.58 -17.81
C ILE A 153 2.55 0.95 -19.18
N LYS A 154 1.28 1.34 -19.30
CA LYS A 154 0.73 1.80 -20.58
C LYS A 154 1.11 3.25 -20.84
N ARG A 155 1.16 4.06 -19.78
CA ARG A 155 1.51 5.48 -19.86
C ARG A 155 3.00 5.76 -19.68
N LEU A 156 3.78 4.74 -19.29
CA LEU A 156 5.21 4.80 -19.02
C LEU A 156 5.60 5.95 -18.06
N GLN A 157 4.80 6.16 -17.01
CA GLN A 157 5.04 7.24 -16.06
C GLN A 157 4.64 6.84 -14.62
N PRO A 158 5.25 7.47 -13.59
CA PRO A 158 4.82 7.30 -12.22
C PRO A 158 3.37 7.78 -12.00
N VAL A 159 2.61 7.03 -11.22
CA VAL A 159 1.29 7.43 -10.73
C VAL A 159 1.34 7.45 -9.21
N ILE A 160 1.28 8.65 -8.65
CA ILE A 160 1.20 8.87 -7.20
C ILE A 160 -0.26 9.01 -6.81
N PHE A 161 -0.69 8.14 -5.91
CA PHE A 161 -1.97 8.23 -5.21
C PHE A 161 -1.75 9.00 -3.90
N SER A 162 -2.55 10.04 -3.69
CA SER A 162 -2.48 10.90 -2.50
C SER A 162 -3.89 11.20 -2.03
N SER A 163 -4.17 11.07 -0.73
CA SER A 163 -5.49 11.39 -0.16
C SER A 163 -5.86 12.84 -0.43
N ASN A 164 -4.90 13.76 -0.31
CA ASN A 164 -5.12 15.18 -0.57
C ASN A 164 -5.35 15.48 -2.06
N ASP A 165 -4.66 14.78 -2.96
CA ASP A 165 -4.93 14.90 -4.41
C ASP A 165 -6.32 14.40 -4.75
N ALA A 166 -6.76 13.29 -4.12
CA ALA A 166 -8.06 12.69 -4.35
C ALA A 166 -9.24 13.59 -3.94
N LEU A 167 -9.01 14.55 -3.04
CA LEU A 167 -10.00 15.55 -2.62
C LEU A 167 -10.13 16.73 -3.60
N GLN A 168 -9.27 16.85 -4.61
CA GLN A 168 -9.31 17.97 -5.56
C GLN A 168 -10.35 17.76 -6.68
N VAL A 169 -11.24 18.74 -6.86
CA VAL A 169 -12.48 18.65 -7.67
C VAL A 169 -12.29 18.40 -9.17
N LYS A 170 -11.12 18.67 -9.77
CA LYS A 170 -10.95 18.61 -11.25
C LYS A 170 -10.22 17.37 -11.78
N LYS A 171 -9.12 16.97 -11.15
CA LYS A 171 -8.32 15.78 -11.54
C LYS A 171 -8.17 14.76 -10.40
N GLY A 172 -8.59 15.14 -9.19
CA GLY A 172 -8.47 14.32 -7.99
C GLY A 172 -9.48 13.19 -7.93
N ALA A 173 -10.72 13.44 -8.38
CA ALA A 173 -11.77 12.42 -8.37
C ALA A 173 -11.39 11.14 -9.14
N LEU A 174 -10.68 11.26 -10.27
CA LEU A 174 -10.14 10.13 -11.03
C LEU A 174 -8.96 9.42 -10.33
N LYS A 175 -8.33 10.07 -9.35
CA LYS A 175 -7.31 9.44 -8.49
C LYS A 175 -7.87 8.93 -7.17
N ASN A 176 -9.17 9.10 -6.91
CA ASN A 176 -9.83 8.51 -5.74
C ASN A 176 -10.12 7.01 -5.96
N ALA A 177 -9.05 6.22 -6.08
CA ALA A 177 -9.15 4.78 -6.26
C ALA A 177 -9.38 4.04 -4.93
N ARG A 178 -9.86 2.79 -5.03
CA ARG A 178 -10.00 1.89 -3.89
C ARG A 178 -8.62 1.58 -3.34
N LEU A 179 -8.48 1.55 -2.01
CA LEU A 179 -7.22 1.20 -1.36
C LEU A 179 -6.78 -0.22 -1.75
N ALA A 180 -7.72 -1.14 -1.96
CA ALA A 180 -7.42 -2.49 -2.44
C ALA A 180 -6.69 -2.49 -3.79
N ASP A 181 -7.15 -1.67 -4.75
CA ASP A 181 -6.53 -1.57 -6.07
C ASP A 181 -5.14 -0.92 -6.00
N ILE A 182 -5.01 0.14 -5.20
CA ILE A 182 -3.73 0.83 -4.97
C ILE A 182 -2.72 -0.11 -4.31
N CYS A 183 -3.14 -0.86 -3.28
CA CYS A 183 -2.30 -1.83 -2.56
C CYS A 183 -1.77 -2.94 -3.47
N VAL A 184 -2.62 -3.50 -4.32
CA VAL A 184 -2.21 -4.52 -5.30
C VAL A 184 -1.26 -3.91 -6.32
N GLY A 185 -1.56 -2.72 -6.85
CA GLY A 185 -0.71 -2.01 -7.81
C GLY A 185 0.68 -1.71 -7.28
N THR A 186 0.78 -1.07 -6.11
CA THR A 186 2.08 -0.70 -5.51
C THR A 186 2.92 -1.92 -5.12
N SER A 187 2.31 -3.09 -4.88
CA SER A 187 3.01 -4.32 -4.54
C SER A 187 3.35 -5.21 -5.74
N ALA A 188 2.90 -4.84 -6.95
CA ALA A 188 3.02 -5.68 -8.14
C ALA A 188 4.44 -5.64 -8.75
N ALA A 189 5.43 -6.18 -8.03
CA ALA A 189 6.83 -6.11 -8.43
C ALA A 189 7.07 -6.89 -9.74
N PRO A 190 7.73 -6.29 -10.75
CA PRO A 190 8.03 -6.98 -12.00
C PRO A 190 8.70 -8.32 -11.77
N THR A 191 8.32 -9.34 -12.55
CA THR A 191 8.74 -10.75 -12.42
C THR A 191 8.19 -11.50 -11.18
N TYR A 192 7.74 -10.81 -10.13
CA TYR A 192 7.13 -11.44 -8.94
C TYR A 192 5.61 -11.55 -9.08
N LEU A 193 4.92 -10.43 -9.29
CA LEU A 193 3.47 -10.35 -9.35
C LEU A 193 3.02 -9.77 -10.70
N PRO A 194 1.84 -10.16 -11.22
CA PRO A 194 1.29 -9.57 -12.43
C PRO A 194 0.88 -8.11 -12.21
N ALA A 195 0.99 -7.30 -13.26
CA ALA A 195 0.43 -5.95 -13.28
C ALA A 195 -1.06 -5.96 -12.90
N HIS A 196 -1.50 -4.86 -12.29
CA HIS A 196 -2.87 -4.69 -11.82
C HIS A 196 -3.61 -3.66 -12.67
N HIS A 197 -4.76 -4.05 -13.21
CA HIS A 197 -5.60 -3.18 -14.03
C HIS A 197 -6.90 -2.86 -13.32
N PHE A 198 -7.27 -1.58 -13.30
CA PHE A 198 -8.59 -1.13 -12.85
C PHE A 198 -8.97 0.21 -13.51
N VAL A 199 -10.23 0.59 -13.37
CA VAL A 199 -10.78 1.83 -13.90
C VAL A 199 -11.51 2.57 -12.79
N THR A 200 -11.18 3.85 -12.62
CA THR A 200 -11.95 4.77 -11.78
C THR A 200 -12.94 5.55 -12.65
N LYS A 201 -14.05 5.95 -12.05
CA LYS A 201 -15.04 6.83 -12.69
C LYS A 201 -15.33 8.03 -11.81
N ASP A 202 -15.29 9.21 -12.40
CA ASP A 202 -15.79 10.43 -11.76
C ASP A 202 -17.33 10.38 -11.74
N SER A 203 -17.92 10.42 -10.55
CA SER A 203 -19.37 10.38 -10.39
C SER A 203 -20.08 11.66 -10.86
N THR A 204 -19.36 12.78 -10.93
CA THR A 204 -19.88 14.09 -11.28
C THR A 204 -19.77 14.36 -12.78
N THR A 205 -18.61 14.10 -13.39
CA THR A 205 -18.41 14.34 -14.84
C THR A 205 -18.72 13.11 -15.69
N GLY A 206 -18.68 11.91 -15.09
CA GLY A 206 -18.82 10.64 -15.81
C GLY A 206 -17.53 10.15 -16.47
N ASP A 207 -16.44 10.93 -16.37
CA ASP A 207 -15.14 10.61 -16.95
C ASP A 207 -14.56 9.33 -16.34
N THR A 208 -13.78 8.60 -17.13
CA THR A 208 -13.10 7.39 -16.68
C THR A 208 -11.59 7.52 -16.81
N CYS A 209 -10.86 6.85 -15.93
CA CYS A 209 -9.41 6.75 -16.00
C CYS A 209 -9.01 5.30 -15.76
N SER A 210 -8.36 4.69 -16.75
CA SER A 210 -7.77 3.37 -16.62
C SER A 210 -6.36 3.47 -16.07
N PHE A 211 -6.01 2.52 -15.21
CA PHE A 211 -4.69 2.36 -14.62
C PHE A 211 -4.17 0.95 -14.90
N ASP A 212 -2.92 0.85 -15.34
CA ASP A 212 -2.22 -0.41 -15.57
C ASP A 212 -0.93 -0.40 -14.73
N LEU A 213 -1.05 -0.77 -13.46
CA LEU A 213 -0.04 -0.48 -12.44
C LEU A 213 0.89 -1.66 -12.16
N ILE A 214 2.15 -1.31 -11.90
CA ILE A 214 3.17 -2.17 -11.28
C ILE A 214 3.77 -1.45 -10.06
N ASP A 215 4.64 -2.19 -9.34
CA ASP A 215 5.24 -1.74 -8.08
C ASP A 215 5.90 -0.37 -8.19
N GLY A 216 5.61 0.48 -7.20
CA GLY A 216 6.14 1.83 -7.11
C GLY A 216 7.65 1.87 -6.99
N GLY A 217 8.30 0.80 -6.54
CA GLY A 217 9.75 0.65 -6.48
C GLY A 217 10.44 0.68 -7.84
N VAL A 218 9.70 0.51 -8.95
CA VAL A 218 10.19 0.78 -10.31
C VAL A 218 10.39 2.27 -10.55
N ALA A 219 9.61 3.13 -9.89
CA ALA A 219 9.77 4.58 -9.91
C ALA A 219 10.66 5.07 -8.75
N ALA A 220 10.30 4.70 -7.52
CA ALA A 220 10.86 5.20 -6.27
C ALA A 220 10.74 4.14 -5.16
N ASN A 221 11.82 3.39 -4.90
CA ASN A 221 11.83 2.38 -3.83
C ASN A 221 11.83 3.00 -2.41
N ASP A 222 12.36 4.21 -2.30
CA ASP A 222 12.25 5.09 -1.14
C ASP A 222 11.44 6.34 -1.56
N PRO A 223 10.22 6.54 -1.01
CA PRO A 223 9.35 7.64 -1.41
C PRO A 223 9.70 8.98 -0.74
N VAL A 224 10.83 9.11 -0.03
CA VAL A 224 11.24 10.39 0.56
C VAL A 224 11.71 11.38 -0.52
N ILE A 225 12.43 10.95 -1.58
CA ILE A 225 13.07 11.88 -2.56
C ILE A 225 13.15 11.38 -4.02
N ASN A 226 12.77 10.14 -4.35
CA ASN A 226 13.01 9.61 -5.71
C ASN A 226 11.98 10.03 -6.76
#